data_AF-A0AAW0DE74-F1
#
_entry.id   AF-A0AAW0DE74-F1
#
_cell.length_a   1.000
_cell.length_b   1.000
_cell.length_c   1.000
_cell.angle_alpha   90.00
_cell.angle_beta   90.00
_cell.angle_gamma   90.00
#
_symmetry.space_group_name_H-M   'P 1'
#
loop_
_entity.id
_entity.type
_entity.pdbx_description
1 polymer ?
#
loop_
_entity_poly.entity_id
_entity_poly.type
_entity_poly.pdbx_seq_one_letter_code
_entity_poly.pdbx_strand_id
1 'polypeptide(L)'
;MPTYSEMRRNTVSPAVLSMVTEAVLTEVPRIRTLKLKSISYRYNIPAETLGAILRSLTQPMPLLEHLSVRPSDDEANLELPTHILAGGSPLLDKLELHQCKIPWRSSIFANLTTLDLGGDMLPASDLPNASEFLETLGGSPLLVHLSLTDVFPLSIAAGVQLAVIALPHLQKLYLEVQNTAQTHSCIETFHRLSFPQTANVRLLISYAESTFLLPPSSKLFRTFFKKMSSSGEAKILKLCAESDDINLGLDIGYKAIPFDPNNDMFDVKCSNKVLSSSADIEWHGTAHSYAPNETIVEEMVQSFDMKHLETIDLREFTEEKGLAKAIFDSLINSTTLRCLLISKENIGAFISCITAAESPPFPALRDLGLFDVDLQQLIDEGRLSSLVSALEARPEKLERLMIDEGYLLQTEFTRLRAAAVVTVSNMMQRSDSDSDSTESDESGSSEDESEDGSEEDGSEGEDEEDYYDDEMYYNYDDYYSEDWL
;
A
#
# COMPACT_ATOMS: atom_id res chain seq x y z
N MET A 1 -20.28 -25.03 -25.48
CA MET A 1 -19.23 -24.05 -25.82
C MET A 1 -17.95 -24.56 -25.19
N PRO A 2 -16.83 -24.73 -25.91
CA PRO A 2 -15.54 -24.95 -25.24
C PRO A 2 -15.31 -23.76 -24.32
N THR A 3 -14.92 -24.01 -23.07
CA THR A 3 -14.60 -22.93 -22.12
C THR A 3 -13.51 -22.05 -22.73
N TYR A 4 -13.48 -20.75 -22.40
CA TYR A 4 -12.46 -19.82 -22.91
C TYR A 4 -11.03 -20.34 -22.70
N SER A 5 -10.82 -21.21 -21.69
CA SER A 5 -9.57 -21.94 -21.41
C SER A 5 -9.14 -22.95 -22.49
N GLU A 6 -10.04 -23.43 -23.34
CA GLU A 6 -9.76 -24.38 -24.44
C GLU A 6 -9.47 -23.68 -25.78
N MET A 7 -9.61 -22.36 -25.88
CA MET A 7 -9.24 -21.60 -27.09
C MET A 7 -7.71 -21.54 -27.25
N ARG A 8 -7.16 -22.61 -27.83
CA ARG A 8 -5.82 -22.75 -28.45
C ARG A 8 -4.68 -22.10 -27.65
N ARG A 9 -4.20 -22.80 -26.62
CA ARG A 9 -2.79 -22.68 -26.21
C ARG A 9 -1.93 -23.02 -27.42
N ASN A 10 -1.33 -22.02 -28.06
CA ASN A 10 -0.34 -22.24 -29.10
C ASN A 10 0.92 -22.80 -28.42
N THR A 11 0.98 -24.13 -28.30
CA THR A 11 2.14 -24.77 -27.71
C THR A 11 3.33 -24.64 -28.67
N VAL A 12 4.44 -24.14 -28.16
CA VAL A 12 5.71 -24.10 -28.90
C VAL A 12 6.09 -25.55 -29.23
N SER A 13 6.49 -25.82 -30.48
CA SER A 13 6.83 -27.19 -30.85
C SER A 13 8.03 -27.70 -30.03
N PRO A 14 8.04 -28.97 -29.58
CA PRO A 14 9.16 -29.55 -28.84
C PRO A 14 10.53 -29.39 -29.52
N ALA A 15 10.56 -29.34 -30.85
CA ALA A 15 11.78 -29.12 -31.62
C ALA A 15 12.36 -27.71 -31.42
N VAL A 16 11.51 -26.69 -31.37
CA VAL A 16 11.94 -25.31 -31.09
C VAL A 16 12.49 -25.21 -29.67
N LEU A 17 11.84 -25.87 -28.71
CA LEU A 17 12.26 -25.88 -27.30
C LEU A 17 13.61 -26.59 -27.12
N SER A 18 13.83 -27.71 -27.80
CA SER A 18 15.13 -28.40 -27.82
C SER A 18 16.23 -27.51 -28.41
N MET A 19 15.94 -26.82 -29.52
CA MET A 19 16.88 -25.91 -30.17
C MET A 19 17.25 -24.72 -29.26
N VAL A 20 16.27 -24.14 -28.57
CA VAL A 20 16.51 -23.06 -27.60
C VAL A 20 17.34 -23.57 -26.43
N THR A 21 17.01 -24.74 -25.89
CA THR A 21 17.76 -25.34 -24.77
C THR A 21 19.22 -25.59 -25.15
N GLU A 22 19.48 -26.16 -26.33
CA GLU A 22 20.83 -26.40 -26.85
C GLU A 22 21.59 -25.10 -27.11
N ALA A 23 20.92 -24.08 -27.68
CA ALA A 23 21.52 -22.78 -27.90
C ALA A 23 21.91 -22.08 -26.59
N VAL A 24 21.02 -22.10 -25.58
CA VAL A 24 21.30 -21.58 -24.25
C VAL A 24 22.50 -22.33 -23.66
N LEU A 25 22.47 -23.66 -23.67
CA LEU A 25 23.54 -24.51 -23.14
C LEU A 25 24.91 -24.29 -23.80
N THR A 26 24.93 -23.99 -25.09
CA THR A 26 26.17 -23.71 -25.83
C THR A 26 26.79 -22.37 -25.40
N GLU A 27 25.96 -21.39 -25.04
CA GLU A 27 26.43 -20.06 -24.64
C GLU A 27 26.54 -19.88 -23.12
N VAL A 28 26.11 -20.86 -22.30
CA VAL A 28 26.14 -20.83 -20.82
C VAL A 28 27.39 -20.18 -20.21
N PRO A 29 28.64 -20.49 -20.64
CA PRO A 29 29.83 -19.90 -20.04
C PRO A 29 30.01 -18.39 -20.28
N ARG A 30 29.29 -17.82 -21.25
CA ARG A 30 29.37 -16.42 -21.68
C ARG A 30 28.17 -15.58 -21.27
N ILE A 31 27.10 -16.22 -20.81
CA ILE A 31 25.88 -15.52 -20.39
C ILE A 31 26.16 -14.75 -19.10
N ARG A 32 25.92 -13.43 -19.15
CA ARG A 32 25.95 -12.54 -17.98
C ARG A 32 24.59 -12.38 -17.33
N THR A 33 23.54 -12.40 -18.14
CA THR A 33 22.17 -12.21 -17.69
C THR A 33 21.31 -13.31 -18.28
N LEU A 34 20.71 -14.13 -17.42
CA LEU A 34 19.75 -15.16 -17.80
C LEU A 34 18.40 -14.83 -17.18
N LYS A 35 17.45 -14.38 -18.01
CA LYS A 35 16.07 -14.15 -17.59
C LYS A 35 15.17 -15.19 -18.25
N LEU A 36 14.53 -16.01 -17.43
CA LEU A 36 13.56 -17.01 -17.82
C LEU A 36 12.21 -16.57 -17.28
N LYS A 37 11.49 -15.76 -18.08
CA LYS A 37 10.16 -15.25 -17.73
C LYS A 37 9.12 -15.85 -18.68
N SER A 38 7.99 -16.31 -18.14
CA SER A 38 6.82 -16.57 -18.97
C SER A 38 6.19 -15.21 -19.32
N ILE A 39 6.11 -14.86 -20.61
CA ILE A 39 5.86 -13.47 -21.04
C ILE A 39 4.37 -13.20 -21.31
N SER A 40 3.48 -14.21 -21.31
CA SER A 40 2.05 -13.98 -21.58
C SER A 40 1.22 -15.26 -21.46
N TYR A 41 -0.03 -15.14 -21.00
CA TYR A 41 -1.08 -16.16 -21.13
C TYR A 41 -1.19 -16.78 -22.54
N ARG A 42 -0.76 -16.06 -23.59
CA ARG A 42 -0.82 -16.55 -24.99
C ARG A 42 0.41 -17.35 -25.44
N TYR A 43 1.54 -17.20 -24.76
CA TYR A 43 2.81 -17.82 -25.12
C TYR A 43 3.55 -18.31 -23.87
N ASN A 44 2.88 -19.12 -23.05
CA ASN A 44 3.51 -19.78 -21.92
C ASN A 44 4.56 -20.78 -22.42
N ILE A 45 5.79 -20.64 -21.92
CA ILE A 45 6.79 -21.70 -22.01
C ILE A 45 6.30 -22.78 -21.06
N PRO A 46 5.97 -24.00 -21.52
CA PRO A 46 5.45 -25.02 -20.61
C PRO A 46 6.43 -25.26 -19.45
N ALA A 47 5.90 -25.37 -18.24
CA ALA A 47 6.64 -25.60 -17.01
C ALA A 47 7.70 -26.72 -17.14
N GLU A 48 7.39 -27.77 -17.89
CA GLU A 48 8.31 -28.89 -18.12
C GLU A 48 9.56 -28.46 -18.89
N THR A 49 9.40 -27.54 -19.83
CA THR A 49 10.51 -26.98 -20.62
C THR A 49 11.36 -26.08 -19.77
N LEU A 50 10.73 -25.17 -19.02
CA LEU A 50 11.45 -24.30 -18.12
C LEU A 50 12.23 -25.12 -17.08
N GLY A 51 11.62 -26.16 -16.53
CA GLY A 51 12.27 -27.13 -15.66
C GLY A 51 13.40 -27.90 -16.34
N ALA A 52 13.27 -28.25 -17.62
CA ALA A 52 14.35 -28.89 -18.39
C ALA A 52 15.55 -27.95 -18.58
N ILE A 53 15.30 -26.68 -18.88
CA ILE A 53 16.35 -25.64 -18.96
C ILE A 53 17.02 -25.50 -17.59
N LEU A 54 16.27 -25.34 -16.50
CA LEU A 54 16.85 -25.22 -15.15
C LEU A 54 17.68 -26.44 -14.75
N ARG A 55 17.20 -27.66 -14.99
CA ARG A 55 17.95 -28.90 -14.75
C ARG A 55 19.26 -28.98 -15.54
N SER A 56 19.34 -28.26 -16.65
CA SER A 56 20.54 -28.19 -17.47
C SER A 56 21.57 -27.15 -16.97
N LEU A 57 21.15 -26.20 -16.12
CA LEU A 57 22.00 -25.18 -15.47
C LEU A 57 22.81 -25.74 -14.29
N THR A 58 23.36 -26.94 -14.42
CA THR A 58 24.24 -27.56 -13.41
C THR A 58 25.72 -27.25 -13.64
N GLN A 59 26.05 -26.72 -14.82
CA GLN A 59 27.42 -26.32 -15.17
C GLN A 59 27.79 -24.96 -14.53
N PRO A 60 29.08 -24.72 -14.21
CA PRO A 60 29.55 -23.41 -13.78
C PRO A 60 29.20 -22.31 -14.77
N MET A 61 28.75 -21.16 -14.25
CA MET A 61 28.48 -19.96 -15.04
C MET A 61 29.37 -18.81 -14.53
N PRO A 62 30.66 -18.81 -14.88
CA PRO A 62 31.65 -17.93 -14.23
C PRO A 62 31.41 -16.44 -14.50
N LEU A 63 30.64 -16.11 -15.54
CA LEU A 63 30.34 -14.74 -15.95
C LEU A 63 28.91 -14.30 -15.63
N LEU A 64 28.08 -15.16 -15.03
CA LEU A 64 26.69 -14.84 -14.74
C LEU A 64 26.61 -13.85 -13.58
N GLU A 65 26.04 -12.69 -13.86
CA GLU A 65 25.81 -11.56 -12.96
C GLU A 65 24.34 -11.58 -12.47
N HIS A 66 23.39 -11.87 -13.37
CA HIS A 66 21.95 -11.81 -13.06
C HIS A 66 21.22 -13.09 -13.51
N LEU A 67 20.58 -13.78 -12.56
CA LEU A 67 19.62 -14.85 -12.80
C LEU A 67 18.21 -14.42 -12.38
N SER A 68 17.24 -14.48 -13.30
CA SER A 68 15.83 -14.22 -13.03
C SER A 68 14.98 -15.37 -13.55
N VAL A 69 14.15 -15.96 -12.70
CA VAL A 69 13.20 -17.03 -13.05
C VAL A 69 11.82 -16.63 -12.54
N ARG A 70 10.89 -16.41 -13.46
CA ARG A 70 9.49 -16.07 -13.18
C ARG A 70 8.57 -16.91 -14.08
N PRO A 71 8.16 -18.11 -13.64
CA PRO A 71 7.11 -18.89 -14.27
C PRO A 71 5.79 -18.11 -14.32
N SER A 72 4.83 -18.54 -15.13
CA SER A 72 3.45 -18.05 -15.03
C SER A 72 2.74 -18.64 -13.81
N ASP A 73 1.70 -17.99 -13.31
CA ASP A 73 0.96 -18.40 -12.11
C ASP A 73 0.34 -19.81 -12.22
N ASP A 74 -0.10 -20.18 -13.43
CA ASP A 74 -0.60 -21.52 -13.75
C ASP A 74 0.46 -22.63 -13.56
N GLU A 75 1.73 -22.27 -13.44
CA GLU A 75 2.89 -23.15 -13.37
C GLU A 75 3.58 -23.11 -12.00
N ALA A 76 2.82 -22.81 -10.94
CA ALA A 76 3.29 -22.90 -9.58
C ALA A 76 4.00 -24.24 -9.33
N ASN A 77 5.14 -24.19 -8.62
CA ASN A 77 5.99 -25.31 -8.20
C ASN A 77 7.12 -25.74 -9.16
N LEU A 78 7.75 -24.78 -9.85
CA LEU A 78 8.98 -25.07 -10.58
C LEU A 78 10.13 -25.40 -9.61
N GLU A 79 10.62 -26.65 -9.63
CA GLU A 79 11.72 -27.08 -8.76
C GLU A 79 13.09 -26.66 -9.31
N LEU A 80 13.79 -25.81 -8.56
CA LEU A 80 15.19 -25.51 -8.84
C LEU A 80 16.07 -26.71 -8.45
N PRO A 81 17.02 -27.14 -9.30
CA PRO A 81 17.97 -28.17 -8.94
C PRO A 81 18.78 -27.78 -7.69
N THR A 82 18.99 -28.73 -6.78
CA THR A 82 19.83 -28.53 -5.58
C THR A 82 21.26 -28.09 -5.87
N HIS A 83 21.74 -28.42 -7.08
CA HIS A 83 23.07 -28.12 -7.59
C HIS A 83 23.03 -27.13 -8.76
N ILE A 84 22.04 -26.23 -8.77
CA ILE A 84 22.02 -25.14 -9.74
C ILE A 84 23.31 -24.32 -9.60
N LEU A 85 24.01 -24.13 -10.71
CA LEU A 85 25.32 -23.47 -10.77
C LEU A 85 26.39 -24.14 -9.88
N ALA A 86 26.39 -25.48 -9.75
CA ALA A 86 27.29 -26.25 -8.86
C ALA A 86 28.79 -25.95 -8.98
N GLY A 87 29.24 -25.45 -10.14
CA GLY A 87 30.64 -25.03 -10.36
C GLY A 87 30.95 -23.61 -9.87
N GLY A 88 29.98 -22.93 -9.27
CA GLY A 88 30.05 -21.55 -8.82
C GLY A 88 29.58 -20.56 -9.87
N SER A 89 29.08 -19.43 -9.38
CA SER A 89 28.79 -18.23 -10.14
C SER A 89 29.33 -17.04 -9.35
N PRO A 90 30.66 -16.84 -9.32
CA PRO A 90 31.30 -15.90 -8.40
C PRO A 90 30.94 -14.44 -8.66
N LEU A 91 30.39 -14.13 -9.84
CA LEU A 91 29.93 -12.79 -10.22
C LEU A 91 28.43 -12.60 -10.05
N LEU A 92 27.68 -13.63 -9.60
CA LEU A 92 26.24 -13.52 -9.44
C LEU A 92 25.95 -12.52 -8.32
N ASP A 93 25.35 -11.39 -8.69
CA ASP A 93 25.04 -10.31 -7.77
C ASP A 93 23.53 -10.03 -7.70
N LYS A 94 22.74 -10.51 -8.67
CA LYS A 94 21.27 -10.37 -8.71
C LYS A 94 20.58 -11.72 -8.90
N LEU A 95 19.66 -12.03 -7.99
CA LEU A 95 18.85 -13.24 -8.04
C LEU A 95 17.36 -12.88 -7.86
N GLU A 96 16.55 -13.19 -8.87
CA GLU A 96 15.09 -13.06 -8.82
C GLU A 96 14.46 -14.46 -9.01
N LEU A 97 13.74 -14.99 -8.02
CA LEU A 97 13.07 -16.30 -8.11
C LEU A 97 11.63 -16.16 -7.64
N HIS A 98 10.69 -16.32 -8.56
CA HIS A 98 9.26 -16.25 -8.27
C HIS A 98 8.61 -17.59 -8.59
N GLN A 99 7.61 -18.01 -7.82
CA GLN A 99 6.84 -19.26 -8.06
C GLN A 99 7.73 -20.51 -8.18
N CYS A 100 8.82 -20.53 -7.41
CA CYS A 100 9.87 -21.53 -7.49
C CYS A 100 10.05 -22.28 -6.18
N LYS A 101 10.26 -23.60 -6.24
CA LYS A 101 10.74 -24.37 -5.09
C LYS A 101 12.23 -24.18 -4.93
N ILE A 102 12.59 -23.40 -3.92
CA ILE A 102 13.95 -22.91 -3.68
C ILE A 102 14.77 -23.90 -2.84
N PRO A 103 15.96 -24.33 -3.30
CA PRO A 103 16.91 -25.03 -2.45
C PRO A 103 17.64 -24.01 -1.55
N TRP A 104 17.06 -23.67 -0.40
CA TRP A 104 17.54 -22.62 0.51
C TRP A 104 19.02 -22.75 0.93
N ARG A 105 19.57 -23.96 1.00
CA ARG A 105 20.99 -24.20 1.31
C ARG A 105 21.93 -24.10 0.11
N SER A 106 21.44 -23.62 -1.03
CA SER A 106 22.22 -23.49 -2.25
C SER A 106 23.23 -22.34 -2.16
N SER A 107 24.40 -22.52 -2.78
CA SER A 107 25.43 -21.49 -2.84
C SER A 107 25.07 -20.30 -3.75
N ILE A 108 23.95 -20.36 -4.47
CA ILE A 108 23.47 -19.23 -5.30
C ILE A 108 23.10 -18.00 -4.47
N PHE A 109 22.86 -18.18 -3.17
CA PHE A 109 22.55 -17.10 -2.23
C PHE A 109 23.78 -16.45 -1.60
N ALA A 110 24.98 -16.73 -2.12
CA ALA A 110 26.21 -16.15 -1.61
C ALA A 110 26.57 -14.85 -2.36
N ASN A 111 26.97 -13.81 -1.63
CA ASN A 111 27.49 -12.54 -2.17
C ASN A 111 26.51 -11.74 -3.04
N LEU A 112 25.20 -11.88 -2.84
CA LEU A 112 24.20 -11.13 -3.60
C LEU A 112 24.13 -9.66 -3.16
N THR A 113 23.82 -8.79 -4.12
CA THR A 113 23.47 -7.37 -3.93
C THR A 113 21.97 -7.11 -4.11
N THR A 114 21.29 -7.93 -4.92
CA THR A 114 19.83 -7.92 -5.08
C THR A 114 19.31 -9.34 -4.90
N LEU A 115 18.37 -9.51 -3.99
CA LEU A 115 17.62 -10.74 -3.79
C LEU A 115 16.13 -10.41 -3.83
N ASP A 116 15.42 -11.04 -4.76
CA ASP A 116 13.97 -10.87 -4.95
C ASP A 116 13.34 -12.27 -5.03
N LEU A 117 12.59 -12.64 -4.00
CA LEU A 117 11.97 -13.95 -3.88
C LEU A 117 10.46 -13.79 -3.74
N GLY A 118 9.70 -14.47 -4.60
CA GLY A 118 8.24 -14.51 -4.57
C GLY A 118 7.71 -15.94 -4.57
N GLY A 119 6.66 -16.19 -3.82
CA GLY A 119 6.20 -17.54 -3.52
C GLY A 119 4.70 -17.65 -3.30
N ASP A 120 3.91 -16.79 -3.93
CA ASP A 120 2.45 -16.79 -3.78
C ASP A 120 1.96 -18.22 -4.04
N MET A 121 1.16 -18.77 -3.13
CA MET A 121 0.62 -20.14 -3.26
C MET A 121 1.64 -21.30 -3.16
N LEU A 122 2.89 -21.07 -2.74
CA LEU A 122 3.81 -22.19 -2.46
C LEU A 122 3.23 -23.09 -1.34
N PRO A 123 3.30 -24.43 -1.50
CA PRO A 123 2.84 -25.33 -0.46
C PRO A 123 3.74 -25.20 0.78
N ALA A 124 3.12 -25.34 1.95
CA ALA A 124 3.77 -25.33 3.26
C ALA A 124 5.06 -26.17 3.35
N SER A 125 5.13 -27.28 2.61
CA SER A 125 6.30 -28.17 2.58
C SER A 125 7.52 -27.64 1.83
N ASP A 126 7.33 -26.64 0.98
CA ASP A 126 8.39 -26.06 0.13
C ASP A 126 8.94 -24.74 0.71
N LEU A 127 8.27 -24.19 1.74
CA LEU A 127 8.78 -23.08 2.51
C LEU A 127 9.97 -23.50 3.38
N PRO A 128 10.94 -22.61 3.62
CA PRO A 128 12.09 -22.91 4.44
C PRO A 128 11.71 -23.09 5.90
N ASN A 129 12.54 -23.78 6.68
CA ASN A 129 12.51 -23.58 8.12
C ASN A 129 13.23 -22.27 8.51
N ALA A 130 13.00 -21.80 9.73
CA ALA A 130 13.54 -20.53 10.21
C ALA A 130 15.09 -20.45 10.15
N SER A 131 15.81 -21.55 10.43
CA SER A 131 17.27 -21.56 10.39
C SER A 131 17.78 -21.41 8.97
N GLU A 132 17.23 -22.22 8.04
CA GLU A 132 17.60 -22.17 6.63
C GLU A 132 17.35 -20.81 6.02
N PHE A 133 16.19 -20.23 6.28
CA PHE A 133 15.83 -18.91 5.79
C PHE A 133 16.81 -17.82 6.28
N LEU A 134 17.09 -17.79 7.59
CA LEU A 134 18.00 -16.79 8.17
C LEU A 134 19.46 -17.02 7.77
N GLU A 135 19.90 -18.27 7.66
CA GLU A 135 21.24 -18.61 7.13
C GLU A 135 21.39 -18.16 5.68
N THR A 136 20.33 -18.31 4.87
CA THR A 136 20.31 -17.86 3.46
C THR A 136 20.50 -16.35 3.37
N LEU A 137 19.70 -15.59 4.13
CA LEU A 137 19.83 -14.12 4.16
C LEU A 137 21.20 -13.68 4.74
N GLY A 138 21.70 -14.40 5.75
CA GLY A 138 23.04 -14.16 6.32
C GLY A 138 24.20 -14.46 5.37
N GLY A 139 23.98 -15.27 4.33
CA GLY A 139 24.96 -15.57 3.28
C GLY A 139 25.26 -14.41 2.32
N SER A 140 24.45 -13.34 2.35
CA SER A 140 24.60 -12.17 1.47
C SER A 140 24.66 -10.85 2.25
N PRO A 141 25.75 -10.58 2.98
CA PRO A 141 25.93 -9.33 3.72
C PRO A 141 26.07 -8.08 2.83
N LEU A 142 26.25 -8.26 1.52
CA LEU A 142 26.36 -7.19 0.52
C LEU A 142 25.01 -6.76 -0.07
N LEU A 143 23.88 -7.29 0.44
CA LEU A 143 22.55 -6.93 -0.05
C LEU A 143 22.30 -5.43 0.05
N VAL A 144 21.93 -4.87 -1.09
CA VAL A 144 21.46 -3.49 -1.28
C VAL A 144 19.94 -3.50 -1.46
N HIS A 145 19.40 -4.52 -2.11
CA HIS A 145 17.97 -4.69 -2.36
C HIS A 145 17.52 -6.06 -1.88
N LEU A 146 16.54 -6.09 -0.98
CA LEU A 146 15.90 -7.33 -0.51
C LEU A 146 14.40 -7.21 -0.72
N SER A 147 13.82 -8.11 -1.50
CA SER A 147 12.39 -8.24 -1.77
C SER A 147 11.94 -9.66 -1.45
N LEU A 148 10.94 -9.80 -0.58
CA LEU A 148 10.43 -11.10 -0.12
C LEU A 148 8.89 -11.06 -0.12
N THR A 149 8.28 -11.86 -1.00
CA THR A 149 6.83 -11.99 -1.13
C THR A 149 6.42 -13.44 -0.84
N ASP A 150 5.70 -13.68 0.25
CA ASP A 150 5.14 -14.99 0.64
C ASP A 150 6.13 -16.18 0.68
N VAL A 151 7.40 -15.92 0.95
CA VAL A 151 8.48 -16.93 1.07
C VAL A 151 9.00 -17.11 2.52
N PHE A 152 8.23 -16.65 3.51
CA PHE A 152 8.60 -16.72 4.91
C PHE A 152 8.39 -18.13 5.49
N PRO A 153 9.19 -18.54 6.49
CA PRO A 153 8.99 -19.83 7.16
C PRO A 153 7.62 -19.86 7.85
N LEU A 154 6.93 -21.01 7.90
CA LEU A 154 5.62 -21.11 8.57
C LEU A 154 5.67 -20.84 10.07
N SER A 155 6.82 -21.10 10.71
CA SER A 155 7.00 -20.84 12.13
C SER A 155 8.44 -20.52 12.44
N ILE A 156 8.63 -19.39 13.12
CA ILE A 156 9.85 -19.06 13.83
C ILE A 156 9.60 -19.42 15.29
N ALA A 157 10.00 -20.65 15.67
CA ALA A 157 9.67 -21.22 16.96
C ALA A 157 10.05 -20.28 18.13
N ALA A 158 9.05 -19.92 18.93
CA ALA A 158 9.25 -19.09 20.11
C ALA A 158 10.25 -19.77 21.06
N GLY A 159 11.39 -19.11 21.30
CA GLY A 159 12.43 -19.60 22.21
C GLY A 159 13.73 -20.04 21.54
N VAL A 160 13.78 -20.19 20.20
CA VAL A 160 15.06 -20.34 19.51
C VAL A 160 15.73 -18.96 19.45
N GLN A 161 16.90 -18.83 20.10
CA GLN A 161 17.73 -17.63 19.97
C GLN A 161 18.36 -17.62 18.58
N LEU A 162 17.63 -17.06 17.63
CA LEU A 162 18.14 -16.84 16.27
C LEU A 162 19.04 -15.60 16.24
N ALA A 163 20.13 -15.67 15.49
CA ALA A 163 21.05 -14.56 15.35
C ALA A 163 20.37 -13.36 14.64
N VAL A 164 20.82 -12.16 14.95
CA VAL A 164 20.48 -10.96 14.18
C VAL A 164 21.32 -10.97 12.90
N ILE A 165 20.68 -10.76 11.76
CA ILE A 165 21.33 -10.72 10.44
C ILE A 165 21.70 -9.27 10.13
N ALA A 166 23.00 -8.98 10.02
CA ALA A 166 23.46 -7.65 9.64
C ALA A 166 23.48 -7.50 8.11
N LEU A 167 22.74 -6.53 7.60
CA LEU A 167 22.66 -6.12 6.19
C LEU A 167 23.11 -4.64 6.07
N PRO A 168 24.41 -4.34 6.28
CA PRO A 168 24.91 -2.97 6.43
C PRO A 168 24.85 -2.11 5.16
N HIS A 169 24.55 -2.70 4.01
CA HIS A 169 24.47 -2.01 2.72
C HIS A 169 23.04 -1.87 2.18
N LEU A 170 22.05 -2.33 2.95
CA LEU A 170 20.66 -2.35 2.51
C LEU A 170 20.14 -0.94 2.28
N GLN A 171 19.59 -0.72 1.08
CA GLN A 171 18.97 0.53 0.65
C GLN A 171 17.49 0.37 0.37
N LYS A 172 17.04 -0.80 -0.11
CA LYS A 172 15.62 -1.11 -0.29
C LYS A 172 15.29 -2.47 0.37
N LEU A 173 14.24 -2.48 1.19
CA LEU A 173 13.69 -3.65 1.87
C LEU A 173 12.20 -3.70 1.56
N TYR A 174 11.76 -4.68 0.80
CA TYR A 174 10.36 -4.94 0.48
C TYR A 174 9.96 -6.29 1.08
N LEU A 175 8.94 -6.29 1.94
CA LEU A 175 8.40 -7.48 2.57
C LEU A 175 6.90 -7.51 2.31
N GLU A 176 6.42 -8.55 1.65
CA GLU A 176 5.01 -8.71 1.31
C GLU A 176 4.49 -10.07 1.77
N VAL A 177 3.34 -10.06 2.43
CA VAL A 177 2.66 -11.28 2.85
C VAL A 177 1.21 -11.19 2.46
N GLN A 178 0.77 -12.05 1.55
CA GLN A 178 -0.64 -12.25 1.24
C GLN A 178 -1.21 -13.42 2.05
N ASN A 179 -0.38 -14.39 2.43
CA ASN A 179 -0.79 -15.54 3.23
C ASN A 179 -0.71 -15.24 4.74
N THR A 180 -1.87 -15.11 5.40
CA THR A 180 -1.97 -14.82 6.85
C THR A 180 -1.20 -15.78 7.76
N ALA A 181 -0.98 -17.03 7.33
CA ALA A 181 -0.19 -18.01 8.10
C ALA A 181 1.29 -17.61 8.21
N GLN A 182 1.80 -16.81 7.27
CA GLN A 182 3.19 -16.36 7.22
C GLN A 182 3.42 -15.01 7.90
N THR A 183 2.36 -14.25 8.21
CA THR A 183 2.48 -12.89 8.74
C THR A 183 3.40 -12.83 9.94
N HIS A 184 3.17 -13.64 10.98
CA HIS A 184 4.02 -13.67 12.17
C HIS A 184 5.51 -13.90 11.86
N SER A 185 5.82 -14.73 10.86
CA SER A 185 7.20 -15.01 10.48
C SER A 185 7.84 -13.88 9.67
N CYS A 186 7.08 -13.14 8.87
CA CYS A 186 7.54 -11.90 8.25
C CYS A 186 7.93 -10.87 9.32
N ILE A 187 7.09 -10.71 10.35
CA ILE A 187 7.34 -9.81 11.48
C ILE A 187 8.63 -10.19 12.23
N GLU A 188 8.75 -11.45 12.60
CA GLU A 188 9.93 -11.95 13.30
C GLU A 188 11.18 -11.85 12.41
N THR A 189 11.06 -12.09 11.11
CA THR A 189 12.13 -11.84 10.14
C THR A 189 12.58 -10.38 10.19
N PHE A 190 11.65 -9.45 10.03
CA PHE A 190 11.93 -8.01 10.09
C PHE A 190 12.65 -7.62 11.39
N HIS A 191 12.28 -8.22 12.53
CA HIS A 191 12.96 -8.00 13.80
C HIS A 191 14.41 -8.48 13.81
N ARG A 192 14.71 -9.59 13.12
CA ARG A 192 16.06 -10.16 13.04
C ARG A 192 16.97 -9.46 12.04
N LEU A 193 16.44 -8.67 11.10
CA LEU A 193 17.27 -7.92 10.13
C LEU A 193 17.83 -6.64 10.75
N SER A 194 19.13 -6.40 10.69
CA SER A 194 19.76 -5.14 11.10
C SER A 194 20.30 -4.42 9.87
N PHE A 195 19.76 -3.25 9.54
CA PHE A 195 20.09 -2.50 8.33
C PHE A 195 20.28 -1.00 8.62
N PRO A 196 20.92 -0.23 7.71
CA PRO A 196 21.07 1.22 7.84
C PRO A 196 19.72 1.93 7.98
N GLN A 197 19.69 3.00 8.77
CA GLN A 197 18.50 3.84 8.93
C GLN A 197 18.10 4.55 7.64
N THR A 198 19.02 4.67 6.68
CA THR A 198 18.77 5.23 5.36
C THR A 198 18.07 4.27 4.40
N ALA A 199 17.84 3.01 4.81
CA ALA A 199 17.12 2.05 3.99
C ALA A 199 15.65 2.47 3.82
N ASN A 200 15.16 2.38 2.59
CA ASN A 200 13.75 2.41 2.26
C ASN A 200 13.16 1.05 2.61
N VAL A 201 12.11 1.03 3.42
CA VAL A 201 11.41 -0.15 3.88
C VAL A 201 9.99 -0.08 3.36
N ARG A 202 9.47 -1.16 2.78
CA ARG A 202 8.07 -1.32 2.44
C ARG A 202 7.60 -2.66 2.98
N LEU A 203 6.50 -2.63 3.72
CA LEU A 203 5.91 -3.76 4.41
C LEU A 203 4.45 -3.86 4.00
N LEU A 204 4.14 -4.78 3.10
CA LEU A 204 2.81 -5.11 2.64
C LEU A 204 2.29 -6.31 3.44
N ILE A 205 1.19 -6.17 4.16
CA ILE A 205 0.58 -7.29 4.88
C ILE A 205 -0.92 -7.35 4.57
N SER A 206 -1.33 -8.43 3.89
CA SER A 206 -2.72 -8.71 3.59
C SER A 206 -3.30 -9.71 4.60
N TYR A 207 -4.56 -9.49 4.99
CA TYR A 207 -5.28 -10.35 5.91
C TYR A 207 -6.59 -10.86 5.33
N ALA A 208 -6.74 -12.19 5.27
CA ALA A 208 -8.01 -12.85 5.03
C ALA A 208 -8.77 -13.09 6.35
N GLU A 209 -10.05 -12.74 6.36
CA GLU A 209 -10.83 -12.27 7.52
C GLU A 209 -11.21 -13.28 8.61
N SER A 210 -11.07 -14.58 8.39
CA SER A 210 -12.04 -15.48 9.04
C SER A 210 -11.58 -16.17 10.33
N THR A 211 -10.31 -16.11 10.75
CA THR A 211 -9.83 -17.12 11.74
C THR A 211 -8.88 -16.70 12.86
N PHE A 212 -8.40 -15.46 12.96
CA PHE A 212 -7.41 -15.12 14.00
C PHE A 212 -7.85 -14.00 14.94
N LEU A 213 -7.90 -14.35 16.24
CA LEU A 213 -7.56 -13.41 17.31
C LEU A 213 -6.24 -12.76 16.91
N LEU A 214 -6.28 -11.47 16.63
CA LEU A 214 -5.12 -10.67 16.25
C LEU A 214 -3.88 -11.11 17.05
N PRO A 215 -2.81 -11.61 16.39
CA PRO A 215 -1.50 -11.64 17.03
C PRO A 215 -1.18 -10.23 17.53
N PRO A 216 -0.23 -10.02 18.45
CA PRO A 216 0.03 -8.72 19.05
C PRO A 216 0.60 -7.73 18.01
N SER A 217 -0.26 -7.20 17.15
CA SER A 217 0.01 -6.23 16.09
C SER A 217 0.58 -4.97 16.71
N SER A 218 0.07 -4.56 17.87
CA SER A 218 0.67 -3.52 18.71
C SER A 218 2.15 -3.79 19.05
N LYS A 219 2.58 -5.04 19.27
CA LYS A 219 4.00 -5.36 19.51
C LYS A 219 4.83 -5.25 18.23
N LEU A 220 4.30 -5.67 17.08
CA LEU A 220 4.94 -5.42 15.77
C LEU A 220 5.14 -3.93 15.58
N PHE A 221 4.06 -3.15 15.63
CA PHE A 221 4.09 -1.72 15.36
C PHE A 221 5.05 -1.03 16.31
N ARG A 222 4.95 -1.29 17.62
CA ARG A 222 5.90 -0.75 18.61
C ARG A 222 7.34 -1.12 18.29
N THR A 223 7.61 -2.33 17.83
CA THR A 223 8.98 -2.77 17.58
C THR A 223 9.51 -2.18 16.26
N PHE A 224 8.67 -2.12 15.22
CA PHE A 224 8.94 -1.44 13.96
C PHE A 224 9.28 0.03 14.23
N PHE A 225 8.37 0.75 14.88
CA PHE A 225 8.57 2.16 15.23
C PHE A 225 9.73 2.36 16.16
N LYS A 226 9.92 1.52 17.19
CA LYS A 226 11.11 1.64 18.06
C LYS A 226 12.40 1.50 17.27
N LYS A 227 12.46 0.59 16.31
CA LYS A 227 13.64 0.36 15.47
C LYS A 227 13.93 1.59 14.60
N MET A 228 12.90 2.14 13.98
CA MET A 228 13.02 3.34 13.15
C MET A 228 13.29 4.62 13.97
N SER A 229 12.62 4.81 15.11
CA SER A 229 12.71 6.00 15.96
C SER A 229 13.96 6.06 16.83
N SER A 230 14.61 4.93 17.14
CA SER A 230 15.84 4.89 17.95
C SER A 230 17.03 5.67 17.36
N SER A 231 16.90 6.12 16.12
CA SER A 231 17.82 6.97 15.37
C SER A 231 17.99 8.39 15.94
N GLY A 232 16.94 8.98 16.53
CA GLY A 232 16.93 10.40 16.89
C GLY A 232 16.89 11.38 15.70
N GLU A 233 17.02 10.91 14.45
CA GLU A 233 16.95 11.73 13.23
C GLU A 233 15.68 11.53 12.40
N ALA A 234 14.82 10.58 12.79
CA ALA A 234 13.50 10.38 12.21
C ALA A 234 12.62 11.62 12.46
N LYS A 235 12.61 12.56 11.50
CA LYS A 235 11.94 13.86 11.65
C LYS A 235 10.64 13.99 10.89
N ILE A 236 10.38 13.11 9.93
CA ILE A 236 9.21 13.23 9.10
C ILE A 236 8.66 11.83 8.91
N LEU A 237 7.38 11.73 9.15
CA LEU A 237 6.58 10.54 9.00
C LEU A 237 5.43 11.09 8.15
N LYS A 238 5.25 10.60 6.93
CA LYS A 238 3.96 10.74 6.25
C LYS A 238 3.04 9.72 6.94
N LEU A 239 1.75 9.95 6.88
CA LEU A 239 0.77 8.92 7.18
C LEU A 239 -0.23 9.06 6.04
N CYS A 240 -0.10 8.22 4.99
CA CYS A 240 -1.16 8.11 3.98
C CYS A 240 -2.00 6.92 4.30
N ALA A 241 -3.27 7.16 4.52
CA ALA A 241 -4.25 6.11 4.50
C ALA A 241 -5.05 6.22 3.21
N GLU A 242 -4.81 5.27 2.31
CA GLU A 242 -5.58 5.09 1.09
C GLU A 242 -6.56 3.96 1.37
N SER A 243 -7.85 4.24 1.22
CA SER A 243 -8.92 3.28 1.43
C SER A 243 -9.73 3.13 0.15
N ASP A 244 -9.26 2.24 -0.71
CA ASP A 244 -10.10 1.57 -1.71
C ASP A 244 -10.91 0.48 -1.00
N ASP A 245 -12.03 0.01 -1.58
CA ASP A 245 -13.04 -0.91 -1.00
C ASP A 245 -12.51 -2.19 -0.28
N ILE A 246 -11.19 -2.44 -0.32
CA ILE A 246 -10.50 -3.63 0.14
C ILE A 246 -9.22 -3.31 0.95
N ASN A 247 -8.67 -2.09 0.90
CA ASN A 247 -7.29 -1.82 1.33
C ASN A 247 -7.20 -0.67 2.32
N LEU A 248 -6.26 -0.72 3.26
CA LEU A 248 -5.85 0.38 4.12
C LEU A 248 -4.34 0.61 3.97
N GLY A 249 -3.92 1.55 3.13
CA GLY A 249 -2.51 1.97 3.09
C GLY A 249 -2.07 2.65 4.40
N LEU A 250 -0.79 2.60 4.73
CA LEU A 250 -0.12 3.42 5.75
C LEU A 250 1.30 3.77 5.28
N ASP A 251 1.42 4.69 4.33
CA ASP A 251 2.73 5.21 3.91
C ASP A 251 3.35 6.03 5.05
N ILE A 252 4.51 5.60 5.56
CA ILE A 252 5.35 6.31 6.52
C ILE A 252 6.67 6.74 5.88
N GLY A 253 6.61 7.70 4.95
CA GLY A 253 7.81 8.31 4.38
C GLY A 253 8.62 9.20 5.35
N TYR A 254 9.96 9.09 5.34
CA TYR A 254 10.85 10.11 5.89
C TYR A 254 11.27 11.04 4.77
N LYS A 255 10.52 12.13 4.53
CA LYS A 255 10.90 13.09 3.49
C LYS A 255 10.56 14.51 3.88
N ALA A 256 11.56 15.40 3.86
CA ALA A 256 11.29 16.82 3.76
C ALA A 256 10.86 17.08 2.32
N ILE A 257 9.56 17.06 2.05
CA ILE A 257 9.03 17.60 0.80
C ILE A 257 8.96 19.12 1.03
N PRO A 258 9.85 19.94 0.45
CA PRO A 258 9.55 21.36 0.37
C PRO A 258 8.25 21.50 -0.42
N PHE A 259 7.21 21.96 0.25
CA PHE A 259 5.92 22.23 -0.34
C PHE A 259 6.07 23.32 -1.42
N ASP A 260 5.61 23.05 -2.65
CA ASP A 260 5.51 24.04 -3.73
C ASP A 260 4.03 24.38 -3.98
N PRO A 261 3.56 25.60 -3.62
CA PRO A 261 2.18 26.02 -3.83
C PRO A 261 1.76 26.16 -5.30
N ASN A 262 2.70 26.10 -6.25
CA ASN A 262 2.42 26.34 -7.67
C ASN A 262 2.28 25.06 -8.49
N ASN A 263 2.41 23.89 -7.86
CA ASN A 263 2.20 22.63 -8.55
C ASN A 263 0.75 22.19 -8.33
N ASP A 264 -0.14 22.61 -9.23
CA ASP A 264 -1.59 22.32 -9.23
C ASP A 264 -1.92 20.81 -9.30
N MET A 265 -0.90 19.96 -9.48
CA MET A 265 -0.98 18.52 -9.43
C MET A 265 -0.10 18.05 -8.28
N PHE A 266 -0.70 17.74 -7.13
CA PHE A 266 -0.08 16.86 -6.11
C PHE A 266 0.02 15.42 -6.66
N ASP A 267 0.53 15.24 -7.88
CA ASP A 267 1.02 13.97 -8.35
C ASP A 267 2.28 13.73 -7.52
N VAL A 268 2.13 12.98 -6.42
CA VAL A 268 3.24 12.42 -5.66
C VAL A 268 3.86 11.30 -6.52
N LYS A 269 4.17 11.59 -7.79
CA LYS A 269 5.34 10.99 -8.42
C LYS A 269 6.51 11.52 -7.65
N CYS A 270 6.88 10.77 -6.62
CA CYS A 270 8.19 10.81 -6.01
C CYS A 270 9.22 10.69 -7.14
N SER A 271 9.61 11.82 -7.72
CA SER A 271 10.66 11.85 -8.73
C SER A 271 11.89 11.18 -8.15
N ASN A 272 12.44 10.22 -8.90
CA ASN A 272 13.42 9.20 -8.55
C ASN A 272 14.80 9.70 -8.02
N LYS A 273 14.86 10.87 -7.38
CA LYS A 273 16.11 11.50 -6.94
C LYS A 273 15.96 12.28 -5.63
N VAL A 274 15.64 11.63 -4.51
CA VAL A 274 15.97 12.19 -3.18
C VAL A 274 16.37 11.09 -2.21
N LEU A 275 17.49 11.32 -1.51
CA LEU A 275 18.17 10.46 -0.53
C LEU A 275 17.42 10.42 0.81
N SER A 276 16.23 9.85 0.86
CA SER A 276 15.50 9.76 2.13
C SER A 276 14.89 8.37 2.31
N SER A 277 14.99 7.83 3.53
CA SER A 277 14.32 6.58 3.90
C SER A 277 12.80 6.79 3.78
N SER A 278 12.04 5.81 3.29
CA SER A 278 10.59 5.75 3.51
C SER A 278 10.27 4.40 4.15
N ALA A 279 9.14 4.33 4.84
CA ALA A 279 8.62 3.15 5.50
C ALA A 279 7.16 2.99 5.07
N ASP A 280 6.89 2.33 3.95
CA ASP A 280 5.52 2.25 3.45
C ASP A 280 4.88 0.99 4.02
N ILE A 281 3.92 1.12 4.94
CA ILE A 281 3.20 -0.02 5.51
C ILE A 281 1.84 -0.06 4.85
N GLU A 282 1.57 -0.99 3.95
CA GLU A 282 0.25 -1.10 3.33
C GLU A 282 -0.48 -2.31 3.92
N TRP A 283 -1.74 -2.12 4.28
CA TRP A 283 -2.61 -3.15 4.84
C TRP A 283 -3.70 -3.47 3.82
N HIS A 284 -3.96 -4.74 3.57
CA HIS A 284 -5.07 -5.15 2.70
C HIS A 284 -6.06 -5.97 3.51
N GLY A 285 -7.29 -5.47 3.65
CA GLY A 285 -8.43 -6.28 4.07
C GLY A 285 -8.96 -7.11 2.91
N THR A 286 -10.03 -7.86 3.11
CA THR A 286 -10.84 -8.33 1.98
C THR A 286 -12.14 -7.53 1.95
N ALA A 287 -12.85 -7.45 0.82
CA ALA A 287 -14.01 -6.57 0.64
C ALA A 287 -15.21 -6.85 1.56
N HIS A 288 -15.12 -7.82 2.49
CA HIS A 288 -16.28 -8.47 3.12
C HIS A 288 -16.30 -8.40 4.66
N SER A 289 -15.31 -7.82 5.33
CA SER A 289 -15.33 -7.55 6.78
C SER A 289 -15.23 -6.07 7.08
N TYR A 290 -16.36 -5.55 7.55
CA TYR A 290 -16.53 -4.16 7.94
C TYR A 290 -16.21 -3.90 9.43
N ALA A 291 -15.66 -4.87 10.17
CA ALA A 291 -15.68 -4.84 11.64
C ALA A 291 -14.33 -5.03 12.39
N PRO A 292 -13.34 -5.81 11.91
CA PRO A 292 -12.09 -6.02 12.65
C PRO A 292 -11.04 -4.91 12.51
N ASN A 293 -11.17 -4.01 11.53
CA ASN A 293 -10.11 -3.06 11.18
C ASN A 293 -9.93 -1.96 12.23
N GLU A 294 -11.00 -1.32 12.72
CA GLU A 294 -10.89 -0.15 13.60
C GLU A 294 -10.01 -0.40 14.82
N THR A 295 -10.16 -1.55 15.50
CA THR A 295 -9.34 -1.87 16.69
C THR A 295 -7.85 -2.05 16.36
N ILE A 296 -7.52 -2.62 15.20
CA ILE A 296 -6.12 -2.84 14.78
C ILE A 296 -5.45 -1.52 14.53
N VAL A 297 -6.15 -0.64 13.82
CA VAL A 297 -5.58 0.63 13.43
C VAL A 297 -5.55 1.58 14.62
N GLU A 298 -6.54 1.53 15.52
CA GLU A 298 -6.44 2.17 16.84
C GLU A 298 -5.22 1.68 17.62
N GLU A 299 -4.99 0.37 17.70
CA GLU A 299 -3.80 -0.20 18.36
C GLU A 299 -2.50 0.26 17.69
N MET A 300 -2.49 0.38 16.37
CA MET A 300 -1.37 0.84 15.57
C MET A 300 -1.06 2.31 15.85
N VAL A 301 -2.07 3.18 15.79
CA VAL A 301 -1.98 4.61 16.10
C VAL A 301 -1.52 4.82 17.54
N GLN A 302 -2.09 4.08 18.49
CA GLN A 302 -1.67 4.11 19.91
C GLN A 302 -0.25 3.57 20.14
N SER A 303 0.24 2.72 19.23
CA SER A 303 1.59 2.15 19.28
C SER A 303 2.64 3.07 18.67
N PHE A 304 2.22 4.07 17.90
CA PHE A 304 3.08 5.02 17.24
C PHE A 304 3.49 6.14 18.20
N ASP A 305 4.80 6.45 18.29
CA ASP A 305 5.24 7.65 19.01
C ASP A 305 5.01 8.88 18.12
N MET A 306 3.77 9.36 18.14
CA MET A 306 3.27 10.46 17.32
C MET A 306 3.96 11.82 17.59
N LYS A 307 4.85 11.88 18.60
CA LYS A 307 5.56 13.11 19.02
C LYS A 307 6.55 13.66 18.00
N HIS A 308 6.87 12.89 16.97
CA HIS A 308 7.80 13.30 15.90
C HIS A 308 7.11 13.42 14.54
N LEU A 309 5.79 13.21 14.49
CA LEU A 309 5.04 13.30 13.25
C LEU A 309 4.94 14.76 12.82
N GLU A 310 5.42 15.08 11.60
CA GLU A 310 5.39 16.43 11.03
C GLU A 310 4.29 16.61 9.97
N THR A 311 3.87 15.57 9.26
CA THR A 311 2.88 15.67 8.17
C THR A 311 1.92 14.48 8.16
N ILE A 312 0.64 14.73 7.93
CA ILE A 312 -0.39 13.69 7.79
C ILE A 312 -1.22 13.97 6.55
N ASP A 313 -1.54 12.92 5.81
CA ASP A 313 -2.30 12.99 4.58
C ASP A 313 -3.47 11.98 4.60
N LEU A 314 -4.67 12.45 4.95
CA LEU A 314 -5.90 11.66 5.03
C LEU A 314 -6.86 12.02 3.87
N ARG A 315 -6.33 12.32 2.68
CA ARG A 315 -7.15 12.68 1.50
C ARG A 315 -7.89 11.49 0.90
N GLU A 316 -7.26 10.33 0.84
CA GLU A 316 -7.83 9.11 0.25
C GLU A 316 -8.40 8.19 1.34
N PHE A 317 -8.51 8.68 2.57
CA PHE A 317 -8.95 7.90 3.70
C PHE A 317 -10.48 7.91 3.78
N THR A 318 -11.13 6.87 3.28
CA THR A 318 -12.59 6.74 3.31
C THR A 318 -13.10 6.23 4.66
N GLU A 319 -14.37 6.52 4.95
CA GLU A 319 -14.99 6.68 6.27
C GLU A 319 -15.03 5.42 7.19
N GLU A 320 -13.88 4.91 7.68
CA GLU A 320 -13.90 4.04 8.87
C GLU A 320 -14.20 4.89 10.12
N LYS A 321 -15.45 4.78 10.60
CA LYS A 321 -16.09 5.63 11.64
C LYS A 321 -15.52 5.42 13.05
N GLY A 322 -14.23 5.70 13.20
CA GLY A 322 -13.54 5.68 14.49
C GLY A 322 -12.06 5.99 14.35
N LEU A 323 -11.47 5.52 13.25
CA LEU A 323 -10.03 5.61 13.02
C LEU A 323 -9.54 7.05 12.86
N ALA A 324 -10.18 7.86 12.01
CA ALA A 324 -9.80 9.28 11.88
C ALA A 324 -9.84 9.99 13.23
N LYS A 325 -10.86 9.69 14.05
CA LYS A 325 -10.98 10.24 15.40
C LYS A 325 -9.84 9.77 16.30
N ALA A 326 -9.50 8.48 16.30
CA ALA A 326 -8.40 7.93 17.09
C ALA A 326 -7.05 8.53 16.69
N ILE A 327 -6.83 8.76 15.39
CA ILE A 327 -5.66 9.48 14.85
C ILE A 327 -5.63 10.90 15.43
N PHE A 328 -6.69 11.67 15.26
CA PHE A 328 -6.74 13.05 15.75
C PHE A 328 -6.59 13.15 17.27
N ASP A 329 -7.27 12.29 18.03
CA ASP A 329 -7.17 12.25 19.50
C ASP A 329 -5.73 11.97 19.96
N SER A 330 -5.00 11.12 19.24
CA SER A 330 -3.60 10.81 19.53
C SER A 330 -2.64 11.95 19.19
N LEU A 331 -3.06 12.86 18.31
CA LEU A 331 -2.23 13.93 17.74
C LEU A 331 -2.61 15.33 18.22
N ILE A 332 -3.72 15.47 18.93
CA ILE A 332 -4.27 16.76 19.32
C ILE A 332 -3.26 17.63 20.09
N ASN A 333 -2.35 16.98 20.83
CA ASN A 333 -1.29 17.62 21.61
C ASN A 333 0.09 17.57 20.92
N SER A 334 0.15 17.21 19.64
CA SER A 334 1.40 17.11 18.89
C SER A 334 2.04 18.49 18.73
N THR A 335 3.29 18.59 19.18
CA THR A 335 4.12 19.80 19.05
C THR A 335 5.02 19.78 17.82
N THR A 336 4.91 18.73 16.99
CA THR A 336 5.69 18.57 15.76
C THR A 336 4.82 18.59 14.52
N LEU A 337 3.52 18.27 14.62
CA LEU A 337 2.64 18.20 13.44
C LEU A 337 2.51 19.59 12.81
N ARG A 338 3.06 19.75 11.61
CA ARG A 338 3.10 20.99 10.85
C ARG A 338 2.13 21.02 9.68
N CYS A 339 1.87 19.88 9.05
CA CYS A 339 0.99 19.78 7.90
C CYS A 339 -0.07 18.68 8.11
N LEU A 340 -1.32 18.99 7.79
CA LEU A 340 -2.44 18.06 7.89
C LEU A 340 -3.33 18.23 6.66
N LEU A 341 -3.52 17.17 5.89
CA LEU A 341 -4.42 17.12 4.74
C LEU A 341 -5.59 16.19 5.09
N ILE A 342 -6.83 16.63 4.85
CA ILE A 342 -8.05 15.96 5.31
C ILE A 342 -9.07 15.94 4.18
N SER A 343 -9.69 14.79 3.93
CA SER A 343 -10.84 14.65 3.03
C SER A 343 -12.18 15.05 3.67
N LYS A 344 -13.25 15.09 2.87
CA LYS A 344 -14.62 15.34 3.34
C LYS A 344 -15.14 14.29 4.32
N GLU A 345 -14.74 13.03 4.18
CA GLU A 345 -15.12 11.94 5.08
C GLU A 345 -14.56 12.17 6.49
N ASN A 346 -13.38 12.79 6.58
CA ASN A 346 -12.64 12.91 7.83
C ASN A 346 -12.83 14.25 8.55
N ILE A 347 -13.42 15.24 7.88
CA ILE A 347 -13.66 16.57 8.47
C ILE A 347 -14.62 16.49 9.67
N GLY A 348 -15.51 15.49 9.67
CA GLY A 348 -16.28 14.96 10.82
C GLY A 348 -15.46 14.91 12.10
N ALA A 349 -14.62 13.89 12.12
CA ALA A 349 -13.77 13.54 13.24
C ALA A 349 -12.80 14.67 13.61
N PHE A 350 -12.25 15.37 12.62
CA PHE A 350 -11.33 16.48 12.88
C PHE A 350 -11.97 17.61 13.68
N ILE A 351 -13.15 18.09 13.24
CA ILE A 351 -13.87 19.18 13.92
C ILE A 351 -14.29 18.76 15.33
N SER A 352 -14.81 17.54 15.49
CA SER A 352 -15.16 17.00 16.81
C SER A 352 -13.94 16.95 17.74
N CYS A 353 -12.78 16.53 17.24
CA CYS A 353 -11.55 16.46 18.02
C CYS A 353 -11.08 17.86 18.49
N ILE A 354 -10.95 18.83 17.58
CA ILE A 354 -10.45 20.19 17.92
C ILE A 354 -11.39 20.97 18.84
N THR A 355 -12.70 20.74 18.75
CA THR A 355 -13.70 21.43 19.58
C THR A 355 -13.83 20.83 20.97
N ALA A 356 -13.53 19.53 21.13
CA ALA A 356 -13.50 18.86 22.43
C ALA A 356 -12.20 19.14 23.22
N ALA A 357 -11.20 19.76 22.59
CA ALA A 357 -9.89 20.02 23.19
C ALA A 357 -9.96 21.02 24.35
N GLU A 358 -9.42 20.66 25.51
CA GLU A 358 -9.28 21.60 26.65
C GLU A 358 -8.17 22.64 26.44
N SER A 359 -7.20 22.32 25.57
CA SER A 359 -6.07 23.17 25.20
C SER A 359 -6.05 23.40 23.69
N PRO A 360 -5.37 24.46 23.20
CA PRO A 360 -5.30 24.73 21.77
C PRO A 360 -4.76 23.52 20.99
N PRO A 361 -5.56 22.93 20.09
CA PRO A 361 -5.18 21.70 19.41
C PRO A 361 -4.11 21.98 18.35
N PHE A 362 -3.25 20.99 18.13
CA PHE A 362 -2.17 21.00 17.15
C PHE A 362 -1.31 22.28 17.21
N PRO A 363 -0.58 22.53 18.31
CA PRO A 363 0.12 23.80 18.54
C PRO A 363 1.13 24.17 17.44
N ALA A 364 1.70 23.21 16.72
CA ALA A 364 2.69 23.43 15.67
C ALA A 364 2.14 23.43 14.22
N LEU A 365 0.82 23.25 14.05
CA LEU A 365 0.20 23.11 12.73
C LEU A 365 0.25 24.41 11.92
N ARG A 366 0.96 24.39 10.80
CA ARG A 366 1.14 25.53 9.92
C ARG A 366 0.30 25.42 8.66
N ASP A 367 0.10 24.20 8.18
CA ASP A 367 -0.57 23.91 6.92
C ASP A 367 -1.76 22.98 7.16
N LEU A 368 -2.95 23.43 6.78
CA LEU A 368 -4.16 22.60 6.79
C LEU A 368 -4.72 22.56 5.37
N GLY A 369 -4.91 21.37 4.82
CA GLY A 369 -5.59 21.16 3.55
C GLY A 369 -6.91 20.43 3.74
N LEU A 370 -7.98 20.96 3.15
CA LEU A 370 -9.33 20.41 3.15
C LEU A 370 -9.68 20.04 1.71
N PHE A 371 -9.94 18.76 1.44
CA PHE A 371 -10.16 18.22 0.10
C PHE A 371 -11.57 17.65 -0.02
N ASP A 372 -12.24 17.97 -1.13
CA ASP A 372 -13.61 17.56 -1.45
C ASP A 372 -14.67 18.00 -0.42
N VAL A 373 -14.33 18.95 0.45
CA VAL A 373 -15.20 19.35 1.57
C VAL A 373 -16.31 20.28 1.08
N ASP A 374 -17.57 19.86 1.27
CA ASP A 374 -18.72 20.75 1.08
C ASP A 374 -18.77 21.79 2.22
N LEU A 375 -18.23 22.97 1.94
CA LEU A 375 -18.21 24.06 2.90
C LEU A 375 -19.59 24.64 3.18
N GLN A 376 -20.53 24.56 2.24
CA GLN A 376 -21.89 25.00 2.47
C GLN A 376 -22.57 24.09 3.49
N GLN A 377 -22.38 22.78 3.35
CA GLN A 377 -22.84 21.82 4.35
C GLN A 377 -22.25 22.11 5.73
N LEU A 378 -20.94 22.40 5.83
CA LEU A 378 -20.32 22.77 7.11
C LEU A 378 -20.85 24.08 7.70
N ILE A 379 -21.27 25.03 6.87
CA ILE A 379 -21.91 26.29 7.30
C ILE A 379 -23.30 25.99 7.86
N ASP A 380 -24.11 25.25 7.11
CA ASP A 380 -25.49 24.92 7.47
C ASP A 380 -25.54 24.10 8.77
N GLU A 381 -24.55 23.23 8.98
CA GLU A 381 -24.36 22.46 10.22
C GLU A 381 -23.74 23.28 11.37
N GLY A 382 -23.34 24.54 11.15
CA GLY A 382 -22.66 25.38 12.15
C GLY A 382 -21.24 24.92 12.52
N ARG A 383 -20.70 23.94 11.78
CA ARG A 383 -19.39 23.33 12.04
C ARG A 383 -18.23 24.18 11.56
N LEU A 384 -18.41 24.95 10.48
CA LEU A 384 -17.38 25.88 9.99
C LEU A 384 -17.02 26.93 11.04
N SER A 385 -18.01 27.52 11.70
CA SER A 385 -17.77 28.50 12.77
C SER A 385 -17.00 27.89 13.95
N SER A 386 -17.26 26.62 14.26
CA SER A 386 -16.55 25.88 15.31
C SER A 386 -15.10 25.61 14.90
N LEU A 387 -14.86 25.22 13.65
CA LEU A 387 -13.52 25.04 13.08
C LEU A 387 -12.72 26.35 13.12
N VAL A 388 -13.28 27.45 12.63
CA VAL A 388 -12.63 28.77 12.63
C VAL A 388 -12.26 29.21 14.05
N SER A 389 -13.20 29.10 14.99
CA SER A 389 -12.97 29.50 16.38
C SER A 389 -11.86 28.67 17.03
N ALA A 390 -11.83 27.36 16.77
CA ALA A 390 -10.78 26.48 17.27
C ALA A 390 -9.41 26.80 16.67
N LEU A 391 -9.34 27.13 15.37
CA LEU A 391 -8.09 27.53 14.70
C LEU A 391 -7.60 28.90 15.17
N GLU A 392 -8.48 29.86 15.42
CA GLU A 392 -8.15 31.20 15.93
C GLU A 392 -7.62 31.18 17.38
N ALA A 393 -8.06 30.20 18.18
CA ALA A 393 -7.61 30.03 19.56
C ALA A 393 -6.16 29.50 19.66
N ARG A 394 -5.54 29.11 18.55
CA ARG A 394 -4.18 28.55 18.51
C ARG A 394 -3.11 29.62 18.78
N PRO A 395 -2.03 29.28 19.51
CA PRO A 395 -0.95 30.22 19.79
C PRO A 395 -0.13 30.57 18.54
N GLU A 396 0.11 29.58 17.69
CA GLU A 396 0.71 29.77 16.37
C GLU A 396 -0.42 29.84 15.33
N LYS A 397 -0.39 30.90 14.52
CA LYS A 397 -1.34 31.05 13.43
C LYS A 397 -1.04 30.03 12.35
N LEU A 398 -2.10 29.54 11.71
CA LEU A 398 -1.99 28.76 10.50
C LEU A 398 -1.34 29.64 9.41
N GLU A 399 -0.24 29.15 8.83
CA GLU A 399 0.43 29.84 7.73
C GLU A 399 -0.39 29.68 6.45
N ARG A 400 -0.93 28.47 6.19
CA ARG A 400 -1.66 28.15 4.97
C ARG A 400 -2.91 27.30 5.25
N LEU A 401 -4.04 27.74 4.70
CA LEU A 401 -5.25 26.95 4.56
C LEU A 401 -5.49 26.67 3.08
N MET A 402 -5.52 25.40 2.70
CA MET A 402 -5.88 24.95 1.36
C MET A 402 -7.28 24.38 1.38
N ILE A 403 -8.07 24.78 0.40
CA ILE A 403 -9.40 24.24 0.17
C ILE A 403 -9.41 23.83 -1.31
N ASP A 404 -9.51 22.53 -1.54
CA ASP A 404 -9.67 21.96 -2.87
C ASP A 404 -11.15 21.66 -3.09
N GLU A 405 -11.69 22.23 -4.17
CA GLU A 405 -13.09 22.16 -4.59
C GLU A 405 -14.11 22.62 -3.52
N GLY A 406 -14.63 23.85 -3.65
CA GLY A 406 -15.69 24.32 -2.74
C GLY A 406 -16.39 25.60 -3.18
N TYR A 407 -17.68 25.69 -2.84
CA TYR A 407 -18.47 26.92 -2.94
C TYR A 407 -18.44 27.63 -1.58
N LEU A 408 -18.05 28.90 -1.55
CA LEU A 408 -18.04 29.71 -0.33
C LEU A 408 -18.71 31.05 -0.56
N LEU A 409 -19.54 31.46 0.41
CA LEU A 409 -20.00 32.83 0.55
C LEU A 409 -18.81 33.75 0.91
N GLN A 410 -18.82 34.98 0.39
CA GLN A 410 -17.70 35.91 0.51
C GLN A 410 -17.37 36.33 1.95
N THR A 411 -18.38 36.32 2.83
CA THR A 411 -18.27 36.66 4.25
C THR A 411 -17.46 35.63 5.04
N GLU A 412 -17.73 34.33 4.86
CA GLU A 412 -17.00 33.25 5.53
C GLU A 412 -15.58 33.10 4.98
N PHE A 413 -15.39 33.32 3.68
CA PHE A 413 -14.05 33.38 3.09
C PHE A 413 -13.19 34.48 3.72
N THR A 414 -13.80 35.62 4.06
CA THR A 414 -13.11 36.74 4.72
C THR A 414 -12.68 36.37 6.14
N ARG A 415 -13.50 35.61 6.88
CA ARG A 415 -13.15 35.11 8.22
C ARG A 415 -12.01 34.10 8.16
N LEU A 416 -12.06 33.15 7.21
CA LEU A 416 -10.96 32.20 6.98
C LEU A 416 -9.66 32.91 6.61
N ARG A 417 -9.72 33.96 5.78
CA ARG A 417 -8.57 34.81 5.45
C ARG A 417 -8.00 35.62 6.61
N ALA A 418 -8.82 35.95 7.61
CA ALA A 418 -8.33 36.61 8.82
C ALA A 418 -7.52 35.65 9.71
N ALA A 419 -7.85 34.34 9.65
CA ALA A 419 -7.18 33.29 10.40
C ALA A 419 -5.89 32.79 9.74
N ALA A 420 -5.81 32.74 8.40
CA ALA A 420 -4.68 32.17 7.65
C ALA A 420 -4.49 32.77 6.25
N VAL A 421 -3.34 32.52 5.61
CA VAL A 421 -3.23 32.71 4.15
C VAL A 421 -4.01 31.60 3.47
N VAL A 422 -5.17 31.95 2.91
CA VAL A 422 -6.05 31.00 2.23
C VAL A 422 -5.69 30.93 0.76
N THR A 423 -5.27 29.74 0.31
CA THR A 423 -5.15 29.37 -1.10
C THR A 423 -6.36 28.50 -1.47
N VAL A 424 -7.08 28.89 -2.51
CA VAL A 424 -8.21 28.10 -3.03
C VAL A 424 -7.89 27.68 -4.45
N SER A 425 -7.96 26.38 -4.70
CA SER A 425 -7.85 25.80 -6.05
C SER A 425 -9.27 25.48 -6.55
N ASN A 426 -9.52 25.64 -7.86
CA ASN A 426 -10.79 25.26 -8.52
C ASN A 426 -12.07 25.90 -7.95
N MET A 427 -12.07 27.21 -7.67
CA MET A 427 -13.24 27.90 -7.13
C MET A 427 -14.22 28.39 -8.22
N MET A 428 -15.46 27.92 -8.21
CA MET A 428 -16.58 28.57 -8.91
C MET A 428 -17.25 29.59 -7.97
N GLN A 429 -17.05 30.89 -8.21
CA GLN A 429 -17.69 31.95 -7.42
C GLN A 429 -19.18 32.05 -7.77
N ARG A 430 -20.06 31.87 -6.76
CA ARG A 430 -21.45 32.34 -6.84
C ARG A 430 -21.50 33.80 -6.37
N SER A 431 -22.00 34.69 -7.22
CA SER A 431 -22.27 36.07 -6.82
C SER A 431 -23.49 36.11 -5.88
N ASP A 432 -23.36 36.79 -4.74
CA ASP A 432 -24.43 37.05 -3.76
C ASP A 432 -25.61 37.90 -4.34
N SER A 433 -25.69 38.08 -5.66
CA SER A 433 -26.58 39.02 -6.35
C SER A 433 -27.85 38.41 -6.93
N ASP A 434 -28.08 37.10 -6.85
CA ASP A 434 -29.24 36.46 -7.51
C ASP A 434 -30.48 36.32 -6.62
N SER A 435 -30.50 36.97 -5.44
CA SER A 435 -31.67 37.04 -4.58
C SER A 435 -32.40 38.38 -4.67
N ASP A 436 -32.86 38.78 -5.85
CA ASP A 436 -33.91 39.81 -5.94
C ASP A 436 -34.70 39.79 -7.26
N SER A 437 -35.80 39.04 -7.27
CA SER A 437 -37.07 39.50 -7.88
C SER A 437 -38.17 38.49 -7.61
N THR A 438 -38.90 38.73 -6.51
CA THR A 438 -40.30 38.37 -6.38
C THR A 438 -41.12 39.15 -7.41
N GLU A 439 -41.80 38.45 -8.32
CA GLU A 439 -43.07 38.92 -8.88
C GLU A 439 -44.14 37.89 -8.54
N SER A 440 -44.99 38.33 -7.60
CA SER A 440 -46.31 37.82 -7.28
C SER A 440 -47.29 38.14 -8.41
N ASP A 441 -48.16 37.19 -8.76
CA ASP A 441 -49.53 37.41 -9.27
C ASP A 441 -50.25 36.04 -9.19
N GLU A 442 -51.19 35.84 -8.26
CA GLU A 442 -52.62 36.19 -8.31
C GLU A 442 -53.49 34.95 -8.63
N SER A 443 -54.21 34.52 -7.58
CA SER A 443 -55.62 34.07 -7.54
C SER A 443 -56.23 33.11 -8.60
N GLY A 444 -56.90 32.07 -8.08
CA GLY A 444 -58.00 31.35 -8.75
C GLY A 444 -58.29 30.01 -8.07
N SER A 445 -59.14 29.99 -7.04
CA SER A 445 -60.57 29.61 -7.11
C SER A 445 -60.84 28.10 -7.26
N SER A 446 -61.25 27.50 -6.13
CA SER A 446 -62.50 26.76 -5.92
C SER A 446 -62.82 25.45 -6.67
N GLU A 447 -63.56 24.62 -5.93
CA GLU A 447 -64.50 23.55 -6.34
C GLU A 447 -63.97 22.10 -6.35
N ASP A 448 -64.33 21.42 -5.25
CA ASP A 448 -65.38 20.38 -5.20
C ASP A 448 -65.23 19.04 -5.92
N GLU A 449 -65.78 18.05 -5.19
CA GLU A 449 -66.41 16.82 -5.65
C GLU A 449 -65.57 15.58 -6.02
N SER A 450 -65.60 14.64 -5.06
CA SER A 450 -66.31 13.36 -5.11
C SER A 450 -65.70 12.13 -5.82
N GLU A 451 -65.97 11.01 -5.13
CA GLU A 451 -66.29 9.67 -5.65
C GLU A 451 -65.17 8.77 -6.22
N ASP A 452 -64.96 7.68 -5.46
CA ASP A 452 -65.31 6.29 -5.85
C ASP A 452 -64.60 5.67 -7.06
N GLY A 453 -64.10 4.44 -6.87
CA GLY A 453 -63.69 3.60 -8.00
C GLY A 453 -62.54 2.64 -7.73
N SER A 454 -62.93 1.43 -7.33
CA SER A 454 -62.42 0.14 -7.84
C SER A 454 -60.93 -0.21 -7.73
N GLU A 455 -60.70 -1.19 -6.86
CA GLU A 455 -60.01 -2.46 -7.14
C GLU A 455 -59.61 -2.65 -8.62
N GLU A 456 -58.32 -2.87 -8.88
CA GLU A 456 -57.93 -3.85 -9.89
C GLU A 456 -56.57 -4.47 -9.58
N ASP A 457 -56.67 -5.78 -9.43
CA ASP A 457 -55.69 -6.84 -9.31
C ASP A 457 -54.78 -6.86 -10.55
N GLY A 458 -53.46 -7.01 -10.38
CA GLY A 458 -52.54 -6.80 -11.49
C GLY A 458 -51.10 -7.22 -11.26
N SER A 459 -50.86 -8.52 -11.41
CA SER A 459 -49.67 -9.11 -12.05
C SER A 459 -48.35 -9.07 -11.30
N GLU A 460 -48.10 -10.13 -10.53
CA GLU A 460 -46.78 -10.68 -10.26
C GLU A 460 -46.08 -11.01 -11.60
N GLY A 461 -45.11 -10.20 -11.99
CA GLY A 461 -44.12 -10.50 -13.01
C GLY A 461 -42.78 -10.75 -12.34
N GLU A 462 -42.51 -12.02 -12.01
CA GLU A 462 -41.19 -12.49 -11.62
C GLU A 462 -40.34 -12.62 -12.89
N ASP A 463 -39.70 -11.53 -13.30
CA ASP A 463 -38.60 -11.58 -14.26
C ASP A 463 -37.32 -11.92 -13.48
N GLU A 464 -36.97 -13.21 -13.47
CA GLU A 464 -35.66 -13.71 -13.06
C GLU A 464 -34.61 -13.18 -14.07
N GLU A 465 -34.02 -12.02 -13.75
CA GLU A 465 -32.83 -11.53 -14.44
C GLU A 465 -31.62 -12.39 -14.03
N ASP A 466 -31.22 -13.30 -14.92
CA ASP A 466 -29.94 -14.01 -14.89
C ASP A 466 -28.79 -12.98 -14.95
N TYR A 467 -28.39 -12.46 -13.78
CA TYR A 467 -27.15 -11.70 -13.59
C TYR A 467 -25.96 -12.65 -13.85
N TYR A 468 -25.41 -12.59 -15.05
CA TYR A 468 -24.08 -13.13 -15.33
C TYR A 468 -23.07 -12.23 -14.60
N ASP A 469 -22.57 -12.72 -13.46
CA ASP A 469 -21.35 -12.21 -12.84
C ASP A 469 -20.19 -12.42 -13.82
N ASP A 470 -19.96 -11.42 -14.67
CA ASP A 470 -18.69 -11.26 -15.37
C ASP A 470 -17.64 -10.90 -14.29
N GLU A 471 -17.05 -11.93 -13.69
CA GLU A 471 -15.84 -11.80 -12.86
C GLU A 471 -14.74 -11.14 -13.70
N MET A 472 -14.68 -9.81 -13.63
CA MET A 472 -13.59 -9.01 -14.16
C MET A 472 -12.35 -9.29 -13.33
N TYR A 473 -11.57 -10.29 -13.74
CA TYR A 473 -10.20 -10.48 -13.28
C TYR A 473 -9.39 -9.27 -13.71
N TYR A 474 -9.21 -8.32 -12.79
CA TYR A 474 -8.29 -7.20 -12.96
C TYR A 474 -6.86 -7.75 -13.03
N ASN A 475 -6.20 -7.50 -14.16
CA ASN A 475 -4.80 -7.87 -14.41
C ASN A 475 -3.89 -6.85 -13.71
N TYR A 476 -3.48 -7.15 -12.47
CA TYR A 476 -2.67 -6.25 -11.64
C TYR A 476 -1.18 -6.19 -12.02
N ASP A 477 -0.70 -7.11 -12.88
CA ASP A 477 0.75 -7.31 -13.07
C ASP A 477 1.45 -6.28 -13.98
N ASP A 478 0.71 -5.53 -14.80
CA ASP A 478 1.33 -4.58 -15.74
C ASP A 478 1.66 -3.21 -15.11
N TYR A 479 1.18 -2.90 -13.90
CA TYR A 479 1.36 -1.57 -13.28
C TYR A 479 2.58 -1.42 -12.35
N TYR A 480 3.18 -2.52 -11.88
CA TYR A 480 4.21 -2.43 -10.82
C TYR A 480 5.66 -2.67 -11.28
N SER A 481 5.92 -3.05 -12.53
CA SER A 481 7.22 -3.69 -12.86
C SER A 481 8.32 -2.84 -13.53
N GLU A 482 8.09 -1.60 -13.98
CA GLU A 482 9.12 -0.89 -14.78
C GLU A 482 9.79 0.35 -14.13
N ASP A 483 9.23 0.98 -13.10
CA ASP A 483 9.78 2.26 -12.59
C ASP A 483 10.49 2.22 -11.23
N TRP A 484 10.57 1.06 -10.55
CA TRP A 484 11.05 0.98 -9.16
C TRP A 484 12.42 0.31 -8.92
N LEU A 485 13.10 -0.18 -9.97
CA LEU A 485 14.45 -0.77 -9.84
C LEU A 485 15.57 0.21 -10.12
#